data_AF-A0A7S3MW76-F1
#
_entry.id   AF-A0A7S3MW76-F1
#
_cell.length_a   1.000
_cell.length_b   1.000
_cell.length_c   1.000
_cell.angle_alpha   90.00
_cell.angle_beta   90.00
_cell.angle_gamma   90.00
#
_symmetry.space_group_name_H-M   'P 1'
#
loop_
_entity.id
_entity.type
_entity.pdbx_description
1 polymer ?
#
loop_
_entity_poly.entity_id
_entity_poly.type
_entity_poly.pdbx_seq_one_letter_code
_entity_poly.pdbx_strand_id
1 'polypeptide(L)'
;MDHKPTLSIEYQRIHAHGGRVESIRSNTGRGVGPARVWLKDEETPGLAMSRSLGDFCAHSVGVSCFPEIIRSELDETSKFIVLASDGVWEFLSNEDIGDIVYPYYLKSSPEAAGNAIVQ
;
A
#
# COMPACT_ATOMS: atom_id res chain seq x y z
N MET A 1 -8.15 -0.71 -0.18
CA MET A 1 -7.77 0.19 -1.29
C MET A 1 -6.39 0.75 -0.94
N ASP A 2 -5.43 0.70 -1.85
CA ASP A 2 -4.10 1.22 -1.58
C ASP A 2 -4.09 2.74 -1.74
N HIS A 3 -3.51 3.46 -0.79
CA HIS A 3 -3.35 4.92 -0.84
C HIS A 3 -2.20 5.30 -1.79
N LYS A 4 -2.45 5.18 -3.09
CA LYS A 4 -1.49 5.55 -4.14
C LYS A 4 -1.49 7.05 -4.38
N PRO A 5 -0.32 7.69 -4.60
CA PRO A 5 -0.22 9.11 -4.92
C PRO A 5 -1.02 9.57 -6.14
N THR A 6 -1.37 8.65 -7.04
CA THR A 6 -2.14 8.90 -8.26
C THR A 6 -3.64 8.96 -8.04
N LEU A 7 -4.15 8.56 -6.86
CA LEU A 7 -5.57 8.69 -6.55
C LEU A 7 -5.96 10.17 -6.46
N SER A 8 -7.08 10.54 -7.07
CA SER A 8 -7.47 11.96 -7.24
C SER A 8 -7.42 12.77 -5.95
N ILE A 9 -8.00 12.25 -4.85
CA ILE A 9 -8.03 12.93 -3.54
C ILE A 9 -6.61 13.07 -2.95
N GLU A 10 -5.80 12.02 -3.08
CA GLU A 10 -4.44 11.99 -2.56
C GLU A 10 -3.53 12.94 -3.36
N TYR A 11 -3.62 12.88 -4.70
CA TYR A 11 -2.92 13.76 -5.63
C TYR A 11 -3.24 15.23 -5.39
N GLN A 12 -4.52 15.57 -5.25
CA GLN A 12 -4.97 16.94 -4.99
C GLN A 12 -4.39 17.46 -3.67
N ARG A 13 -4.40 16.63 -2.62
CA ARG A 13 -3.83 17.00 -1.32
C ARG A 13 -2.32 17.26 -1.44
N ILE A 14 -1.59 16.37 -2.11
CA ILE A 14 -0.13 16.52 -2.31
C ILE A 14 0.17 17.80 -3.09
N HIS A 15 -0.53 18.02 -4.20
CA HIS A 15 -0.32 19.19 -5.06
C HIS A 15 -0.67 20.51 -4.34
N ALA A 16 -1.75 20.53 -3.55
CA ALA A 16 -2.14 21.68 -2.75
C ALA A 16 -1.10 22.06 -1.68
N HIS A 17 -0.27 21.11 -1.23
CA HIS A 17 0.83 21.32 -0.29
C HIS A 17 2.19 21.49 -1.00
N GLY A 18 2.19 21.72 -2.32
CA GLY A 18 3.42 21.98 -3.09
C GLY A 18 4.24 20.73 -3.41
N GLY A 19 3.72 19.53 -3.18
CA GLY A 19 4.35 18.28 -3.62
C GLY A 19 4.17 18.00 -5.10
N ARG A 20 5.03 17.15 -5.64
CA ARG A 20 4.88 16.57 -6.99
C ARG A 20 4.66 15.06 -6.91
N VAL A 21 3.91 14.55 -7.87
CA VAL A 21 3.65 13.11 -8.03
C VAL A 21 4.16 12.68 -9.40
N GLU A 22 5.29 11.99 -9.42
CA GLU A 22 5.98 11.59 -10.66
C GLU A 22 6.68 10.24 -10.47
N SER A 23 6.84 9.48 -11.56
CA SER A 23 7.72 8.30 -11.58
C SER A 23 9.19 8.74 -11.59
N ILE A 24 10.09 7.85 -11.17
CA ILE A 24 11.54 8.09 -11.25
C ILE A 24 11.93 8.29 -12.72
N ARG A 25 12.73 9.32 -13.00
CA ARG A 25 13.22 9.57 -14.36
C ARG A 25 14.44 8.71 -14.64
N SER A 26 14.39 7.91 -15.71
CA SER A 26 15.56 7.21 -16.22
C SER A 26 16.58 8.17 -16.85
N ASN A 27 17.78 7.65 -17.14
CA ASN A 27 18.77 8.32 -17.99
C ASN A 27 18.27 8.68 -19.41
N THR A 28 17.19 8.05 -19.87
CA THR A 28 16.52 8.33 -21.15
C THR A 28 15.34 9.30 -21.01
N GLY A 29 15.10 9.86 -19.82
CA GLY A 29 13.98 10.76 -19.53
C GLY A 29 12.62 10.06 -19.46
N ARG A 30 12.56 8.72 -19.52
CA ARG A 30 11.33 7.95 -19.36
C ARG A 30 11.02 7.73 -17.89
N GLY A 31 9.75 7.81 -17.52
CA GLY A 31 9.30 7.41 -16.18
C GLY A 31 9.47 5.90 -15.98
N VAL A 32 10.14 5.52 -14.89
CA VAL A 32 10.38 4.13 -14.49
C VAL A 32 9.70 3.88 -13.16
N GLY A 33 8.93 2.78 -13.10
CA GLY A 33 8.25 2.35 -11.90
C GLY A 33 7.04 3.20 -11.51
N PRO A 34 6.46 2.95 -10.34
CA PRO A 34 5.27 3.64 -9.87
C PRO A 34 5.54 5.12 -9.61
N ALA A 35 4.48 5.92 -9.69
CA ALA A 35 4.54 7.31 -9.28
C ALA A 35 4.81 7.42 -7.78
N ARG A 36 5.62 8.41 -7.41
CA ARG A 36 6.08 8.66 -6.06
C ARG A 36 5.83 10.11 -5.69
N VAL A 37 5.75 10.37 -4.39
CA VAL A 37 5.67 11.71 -3.82
C VAL A 37 7.06 12.27 -3.66
N TRP A 38 7.23 13.50 -4.13
CA TRP A 38 8.48 14.24 -4.00
C TRP A 38 8.21 15.69 -3.61
N LEU A 39 9.25 16.34 -3.08
CA LEU A 39 9.32 17.78 -2.97
C LEU A 39 9.32 18.40 -4.37
N LYS A 40 8.83 19.64 -4.46
CA LYS A 40 8.66 20.37 -5.71
C LYS A 40 9.93 20.40 -6.58
N ASP A 41 11.04 20.76 -5.95
CA ASP A 41 12.29 21.08 -6.65
C ASP A 41 13.41 20.07 -6.32
N GLU A 42 13.11 19.02 -5.55
CA GLU A 42 14.11 18.05 -5.10
C GLU A 42 13.65 16.61 -5.32
N GLU A 43 14.60 15.72 -5.65
CA GLU A 43 14.42 14.26 -5.79
C GLU A 43 14.42 13.55 -4.42
N THR A 44 13.63 14.07 -3.49
CA THR A 44 13.39 13.51 -2.15
C THR A 44 11.92 13.75 -1.77
N PRO A 45 11.27 12.90 -0.94
CA PRO A 45 11.76 11.62 -0.42
C PRO A 45 11.57 10.44 -1.38
N GLY A 46 10.74 10.57 -2.41
CA GLY A 46 10.48 9.47 -3.35
C GLY A 46 9.57 8.37 -2.80
N LEU A 47 8.58 8.75 -1.99
CA LEU A 47 7.69 7.82 -1.32
C LEU A 47 6.62 7.27 -2.28
N ALA A 48 6.48 5.95 -2.39
CA ALA A 48 5.51 5.32 -3.30
C ALA A 48 4.06 5.34 -2.79
N MET A 49 3.84 5.82 -1.57
CA MET A 49 2.55 5.91 -0.90
C MET A 49 2.20 7.38 -0.61
N SER A 50 0.91 7.69 -0.53
CA SER A 50 0.42 9.04 -0.15
C SER A 50 0.06 9.18 1.32
N ARG A 51 0.14 8.08 2.07
CA ARG A 51 -0.08 8.04 3.52
C ARG A 51 0.98 7.17 4.18
N SER A 52 1.58 7.67 5.25
CA SER A 52 2.54 6.93 6.05
C SER A 52 2.58 7.47 7.48
N LEU A 53 3.15 6.67 8.37
CA LEU A 53 3.57 7.12 9.69
C LEU A 53 5.06 7.46 9.60
N GLY A 54 5.48 8.59 10.16
CA GLY A 54 6.89 9.00 10.14
C GLY A 54 7.16 10.03 9.05
N ASP A 55 7.96 9.68 8.03
CA ASP A 55 8.33 10.45 6.83
C ASP A 55 8.15 11.98 6.90
N PHE A 56 8.81 12.64 7.85
CA PHE A 56 8.63 14.07 8.11
C PHE A 56 8.75 14.97 6.87
N CYS A 57 9.69 14.62 5.97
CA CYS A 57 9.84 15.30 4.68
C CYS A 57 8.59 15.18 3.81
N ALA A 58 8.01 13.98 3.69
CA ALA A 58 6.84 13.74 2.86
C ALA A 58 5.58 14.43 3.41
N HIS A 59 5.44 14.50 4.74
CA HIS A 59 4.31 15.22 5.36
C HIS A 59 4.31 16.71 5.06
N SER A 60 5.48 17.32 4.84
CA SER A 60 5.57 18.74 4.44
C SER A 60 4.90 19.03 3.10
N VAL A 61 4.71 18.00 2.26
CA VAL A 61 4.13 18.09 0.92
C VAL A 61 2.85 17.27 0.76
N GLY A 62 2.12 17.07 1.86
CA GLY A 62 0.74 16.55 1.82
C GLY A 62 0.60 15.02 1.94
N VAL A 63 1.66 14.29 2.27
CA VAL A 63 1.51 12.91 2.78
C VAL A 63 0.77 12.94 4.11
N SER A 64 -0.22 12.07 4.29
CA SER A 64 -1.08 12.09 5.47
C SER A 64 -0.74 10.95 6.44
N CYS A 65 -0.76 11.22 7.74
CA CYS A 65 -0.70 10.19 8.78
C CYS A 65 -2.10 9.71 9.22
N PHE A 66 -3.16 10.32 8.69
CA PHE A 66 -4.53 9.92 9.02
C PHE A 66 -4.91 8.63 8.28
N PRO A 67 -5.27 7.56 9.00
CA PRO A 67 -5.69 6.31 8.37
C PRO A 67 -7.05 6.46 7.69
N GLU A 68 -7.32 5.58 6.73
CA GLU A 68 -8.69 5.30 6.32
C GLU A 68 -9.30 4.32 7.34
N ILE A 69 -10.52 4.62 7.80
CA ILE A 69 -11.22 3.79 8.78
C ILE A 69 -12.41 3.13 8.08
N ILE A 70 -12.34 1.81 7.93
CA ILE A 70 -13.42 0.98 7.40
C ILE A 70 -13.94 0.12 8.55
N ARG A 71 -15.27 0.00 8.66
CA ARG A 71 -15.94 -0.89 9.61
C ARG A 71 -16.74 -1.92 8.83
N SER A 72 -16.56 -3.18 9.18
CA SER A 72 -17.30 -4.30 8.61
C SER A 72 -17.80 -5.18 9.75
N GLU A 73 -19.05 -5.63 9.65
CA GLU A 73 -19.60 -6.61 10.59
C GLU A 73 -19.17 -8.01 10.15
N LEU A 74 -18.78 -8.85 11.11
CA LEU A 74 -18.43 -10.24 10.87
C LEU A 74 -19.63 -11.11 11.17
N ASP A 75 -19.88 -12.07 10.29
CA ASP A 75 -20.95 -13.07 10.42
C ASP A 75 -20.40 -14.50 10.32
N GLU A 76 -21.28 -15.48 10.34
CA GLU A 76 -20.91 -16.91 10.26
C GLU A 76 -20.28 -17.29 8.90
N THR A 77 -20.41 -16.44 7.87
CA THR A 77 -19.79 -16.64 6.56
C THR A 77 -18.33 -16.18 6.53
N SER A 78 -17.94 -15.29 7.46
CA SER A 78 -16.58 -14.78 7.61
C SER A 78 -15.65 -15.87 8.16
N LYS A 79 -14.69 -16.34 7.35
CA LYS A 79 -13.84 -17.49 7.69
C LYS A 79 -12.51 -17.10 8.33
N PHE A 80 -11.80 -16.15 7.72
CA PHE A 80 -10.50 -15.68 8.20
C PHE A 80 -10.23 -14.27 7.68
N ILE A 81 -9.28 -13.59 8.33
CA ILE A 81 -8.74 -12.29 7.92
C ILE A 81 -7.25 -12.48 7.69
N VAL A 82 -6.75 -12.00 6.55
CA VAL A 82 -5.32 -12.01 6.24
C VAL A 82 -4.80 -10.57 6.28
N LEU A 83 -3.74 -10.36 7.04
CA LEU A 83 -3.00 -9.10 7.10
C LEU A 83 -1.55 -9.40 6.71
N ALA A 84 -1.08 -8.77 5.65
CA ALA A 84 0.29 -8.91 5.16
C ALA A 84 0.78 -7.59 4.56
N SER A 85 2.10 -7.46 4.42
CA SER A 85 2.70 -6.32 3.72
C SER A 85 2.66 -6.50 2.20
N ASP A 86 2.97 -5.43 1.47
CA ASP A 86 3.04 -5.42 -0.01
C ASP A 86 3.92 -6.54 -0.58
N GLY A 87 4.94 -6.99 0.15
CA GLY A 87 5.78 -8.11 -0.28
C GLY A 87 5.04 -9.44 -0.51
N VAL A 88 3.81 -9.58 -0.01
CA VAL A 88 2.91 -10.69 -0.35
C VAL A 88 1.96 -10.29 -1.48
N TRP A 89 1.29 -9.14 -1.33
CA TRP A 89 0.23 -8.69 -2.24
C TRP A 89 0.74 -8.25 -3.63
N GLU A 90 2.04 -8.02 -3.77
CA GLU A 90 2.68 -7.80 -5.07
C GLU A 90 2.74 -9.08 -5.93
N PHE A 91 2.63 -10.27 -5.32
CA PHE A 91 2.83 -11.55 -6.00
C PHE A 91 1.61 -12.47 -5.93
N LEU A 92 0.77 -12.35 -4.91
CA LEU A 92 -0.37 -13.24 -4.67
C LEU A 92 -1.68 -12.45 -4.71
N SER A 93 -2.65 -12.98 -5.46
CA SER A 93 -4.03 -12.46 -5.46
C SER A 93 -4.80 -12.88 -4.21
N ASN A 94 -5.97 -12.28 -3.98
CA ASN A 94 -6.85 -12.69 -2.88
C ASN A 94 -7.30 -14.14 -3.04
N GLU A 95 -7.50 -14.59 -4.27
CA GLU A 95 -7.86 -15.95 -4.63
C GLU A 95 -6.71 -16.92 -4.30
N ASP A 96 -5.47 -16.60 -4.69
CA ASP A 96 -4.29 -17.42 -4.37
C ASP A 96 -4.11 -17.58 -2.85
N ILE A 97 -4.23 -16.48 -2.11
CA ILE A 97 -4.18 -16.49 -0.64
C ILE A 97 -5.33 -17.32 -0.06
N GLY A 98 -6.52 -17.21 -0.62
CA GLY A 98 -7.68 -18.01 -0.23
C GLY A 98 -7.40 -19.51 -0.35
N ASP A 99 -6.85 -19.93 -1.50
CA ASP A 99 -6.51 -21.32 -1.78
C ASP A 99 -5.38 -21.84 -0.86
N ILE A 100 -4.38 -21.01 -0.57
CA ILE A 100 -3.29 -21.33 0.35
C ILE A 100 -3.81 -21.49 1.80
N VAL A 101 -4.65 -20.56 2.27
CA VAL A 101 -5.05 -20.47 3.68
C VAL A 101 -6.18 -21.45 4.03
N TYR A 102 -7.11 -21.71 3.10
CA TYR A 102 -8.33 -22.47 3.39
C TYR A 102 -8.08 -23.88 3.99
N PRO A 103 -7.11 -24.69 3.51
CA PRO A 103 -6.81 -25.99 4.12
C PRO A 103 -6.32 -25.91 5.57
N TYR A 104 -5.67 -24.79 5.95
CA TYR A 104 -5.18 -24.56 7.31
C TYR A 104 -6.27 -23.96 8.22
N TYR A 105 -7.18 -23.17 7.66
CA TYR A 105 -8.39 -22.71 8.34
C TYR A 105 -9.21 -23.90 8.85
N LEU A 106 -9.44 -24.93 8.01
CA LEU A 106 -10.17 -26.14 8.42
C LEU A 106 -9.50 -26.91 9.58
N LYS A 107 -8.18 -26.75 9.74
CA LYS A 107 -7.38 -27.37 10.80
C LYS A 107 -7.18 -26.45 12.01
N SER A 108 -7.76 -25.24 11.99
CA SER A 108 -7.57 -24.21 13.01
C SER A 108 -6.08 -23.89 13.28
N SER A 109 -5.27 -23.81 12.22
CA SER A 109 -3.81 -23.59 12.32
C SER A 109 -3.37 -22.30 11.61
N PRO A 110 -3.60 -21.12 12.22
CA PRO A 110 -3.30 -19.83 11.58
C PRO A 110 -1.80 -19.58 11.40
N GLU A 111 -0.95 -20.09 12.29
CA GLU A 111 0.52 -19.96 12.16
C GLU A 111 1.05 -20.73 10.95
N ALA A 112 0.56 -21.96 10.74
CA ALA A 112 0.92 -22.73 9.55
C ALA A 112 0.40 -22.09 8.27
N ALA A 113 -0.79 -21.47 8.31
CA ALA A 113 -1.31 -20.70 7.18
C ALA A 113 -0.39 -19.51 6.86
N GLY A 114 0.02 -18.74 7.87
CA GLY A 114 0.95 -17.62 7.69
C GLY A 114 2.29 -18.04 7.11
N ASN A 115 2.85 -19.16 7.58
CA ASN A 115 4.09 -19.72 7.04
C ASN A 115 3.93 -20.18 5.58
N ALA A 116 2.78 -20.76 5.22
CA ALA A 116 2.53 -21.22 3.86
C ALA A 116 2.39 -20.07 2.84
N ILE A 117 2.01 -18.86 3.28
CA ILE A 117 1.93 -17.68 2.41
C ILE A 117 3.32 -17.18 1.98
N VAL A 118 4.35 -17.40 2.81
CA VAL A 118 5.70 -16.82 2.64
C VAL A 118 6.76 -17.84 2.20
N GLN A 119 6.36 -19.06 1.85
CA GLN A 119 7.22 -20.15 1.37
C GLN A 119 7.28 -20.20 -0.16
#